data_AF-A0A498MZH8-F1
#
_entry.id   AF-A0A498MZH8-F1
#
_cell.length_a   1.000
_cell.length_b   1.000
_cell.length_c   1.000
_cell.angle_alpha   90.00
_cell.angle_beta   90.00
_cell.angle_gamma   90.00
#
_symmetry.space_group_name_H-M   'P 1'
#
loop_
_entity.id
_entity.type
_entity.pdbx_description
1 polymer ?
#
loop_
_entity_poly.entity_id
_entity_poly.type
_entity_poly.pdbx_seq_one_letter_code
_entity_poly.pdbx_strand_id
1 'polypeptide(L)'
;MKESVIIPMITRAQVCRELRRLRPSKAAGPDEVSPRLLKVCVLELGDLLQRIVILSLEQGRVLRLWKTSCIIPVLKKPRPGELNDYKPIALTSHIIKTMEWVLLHCMMPSPPFP
;
A
#
# COMPACT_ATOMS: atom_id res chain seq x y z
N MET A 1 5.13 -10.10 28.94
CA MET A 1 5.48 -11.06 27.88
C MET A 1 5.56 -10.28 26.58
N LYS A 2 6.73 -10.17 25.96
CA LYS A 2 6.80 -9.63 24.59
C LYS A 2 6.47 -10.81 23.69
N GLU A 3 5.34 -10.80 23.00
CA GLU A 3 5.15 -11.65 21.83
C GLU A 3 6.40 -11.52 20.96
N SER A 4 7.14 -12.62 20.78
CA SER A 4 8.21 -12.69 19.79
C SER A 4 7.54 -12.69 18.43
N VAL A 5 7.18 -11.51 17.93
CA VAL A 5 6.72 -11.33 16.55
C VAL A 5 7.83 -11.81 15.65
N ILE A 6 7.63 -12.94 14.97
CA ILE A 6 8.55 -13.42 13.96
C ILE A 6 8.50 -12.42 12.81
N ILE A 7 9.54 -11.60 12.69
CA ILE A 7 9.63 -10.62 11.62
C ILE A 7 10.01 -11.36 10.34
N PRO A 8 9.13 -11.40 9.31
CA PRO A 8 9.45 -12.06 8.06
C PRO A 8 10.67 -11.38 7.42
N MET A 9 11.51 -12.18 6.78
CA MET A 9 12.61 -11.64 5.99
C MET A 9 12.04 -10.92 4.77
N ILE A 10 12.07 -9.60 4.80
CA ILE A 10 11.64 -8.75 3.69
C ILE A 10 12.87 -8.25 2.97
N THR A 11 12.93 -8.55 1.67
CA THR A 11 14.03 -8.15 0.79
C THR A 11 13.66 -6.92 -0.03
N ARG A 12 14.67 -6.11 -0.35
CA ARG A 12 14.56 -5.01 -1.32
C ARG A 12 13.88 -5.45 -2.63
N ALA A 13 14.22 -6.64 -3.13
CA ALA A 13 13.69 -7.17 -4.38
C ALA A 13 12.17 -7.36 -4.34
N GLN A 14 11.62 -7.84 -3.22
CA GLN A 14 10.16 -7.98 -3.04
C GLN A 14 9.48 -6.62 -3.04
N VAL A 15 10.04 -5.63 -2.33
CA VAL A 15 9.50 -4.26 -2.31
C VAL A 15 9.52 -3.65 -3.71
N CYS A 16 10.65 -3.72 -4.40
CA CYS A 16 10.78 -3.24 -5.78
C CYS A 16 9.79 -3.91 -6.74
N ARG A 17 9.54 -5.22 -6.58
CA ARG A 17 8.56 -5.96 -7.37
C ARG A 17 7.16 -5.39 -7.20
N GLU A 18 6.74 -5.16 -5.96
CA GLU A 18 5.40 -4.61 -5.69
C GLU A 18 5.27 -3.14 -6.13
N LEU A 19 6.32 -2.32 -6.00
CA LEU A 19 6.32 -0.95 -6.54
C LEU A 19 6.16 -0.94 -8.08
N ARG A 20 6.81 -1.85 -8.79
CA ARG A 20 6.65 -1.96 -10.26
C ARG A 20 5.25 -2.38 -10.69
N ARG A 21 4.50 -3.08 -9.83
CA ARG A 21 3.12 -3.50 -10.08
C ARG A 21 2.11 -2.36 -9.91
N LEU A 22 2.51 -1.22 -9.34
CA LEU A 22 1.65 -0.06 -9.20
C LEU A 22 1.14 0.42 -10.56
N ARG A 23 -0.14 0.81 -10.60
CA ARG A 23 -0.76 1.43 -11.77
C ARG A 23 -0.52 2.94 -11.71
N PRO A 24 0.24 3.52 -12.65
CA PRO A 24 0.66 4.93 -12.57
C PRO A 24 -0.50 5.92 -12.73
N SER A 25 -1.64 5.51 -13.28
CA SER A 25 -2.83 6.33 -13.48
C SER A 25 -3.74 6.42 -12.23
N LYS A 26 -3.42 5.74 -11.14
CA LYS A 26 -4.23 5.81 -9.91
C LYS A 26 -4.01 7.14 -9.17
N ALA A 27 -5.08 7.64 -8.57
CA ALA A 27 -5.06 8.85 -7.74
C ALA A 27 -4.26 8.63 -6.45
N ALA A 28 -3.52 9.64 -6.00
CA ALA A 28 -2.77 9.59 -4.76
C ALA A 28 -3.70 9.41 -3.53
N GLY A 29 -3.14 8.84 -2.46
CA GLY A 29 -3.83 8.71 -1.18
C GLY A 29 -3.73 10.00 -0.35
N PRO A 30 -4.04 9.93 0.96
CA PRO A 30 -3.91 11.08 1.87
C PRO A 30 -2.46 11.55 2.07
N ASP A 31 -1.48 10.77 1.61
CA ASP A 31 -0.06 11.12 1.62
C ASP A 31 0.39 11.91 0.38
N GLU A 32 -0.51 12.14 -0.58
CA GLU A 32 -0.25 12.87 -1.82
C GLU A 32 0.85 12.26 -2.70
N VAL A 33 1.32 11.05 -2.37
CA VAL A 33 2.35 10.35 -3.11
C VAL A 33 1.73 9.64 -4.32
N SER A 34 2.08 10.11 -5.51
CA SER A 34 1.60 9.50 -6.75
C SER A 34 2.24 8.12 -6.98
N PRO A 35 1.48 7.12 -7.45
CA PRO A 35 2.02 5.82 -7.81
C PRO A 35 2.99 5.90 -9.00
N ARG A 36 2.86 6.93 -9.84
CA ARG A 36 3.81 7.21 -10.92
C ARG A 36 5.19 7.54 -10.38
N LEU A 37 5.28 8.42 -9.38
CA LEU A 37 6.54 8.77 -8.72
C LEU A 37 7.20 7.53 -8.10
N LEU A 38 6.42 6.73 -7.35
CA LEU A 38 6.90 5.49 -6.74
C LEU A 38 7.46 4.50 -7.75
N LYS A 39 6.87 4.45 -8.96
CA LYS A 39 7.28 3.56 -10.04
C LYS A 39 8.52 4.05 -10.80
N VAL A 40 8.75 5.37 -10.84
CA VAL A 40 9.97 5.95 -11.41
C VAL A 40 11.14 5.74 -10.45
N CYS A 41 10.94 6.02 -9.16
CA CYS A 41 11.99 5.97 -8.14
C CYS A 41 12.09 4.60 -7.43
N VAL A 42 11.86 3.50 -8.14
CA VAL A 42 11.82 2.15 -7.54
C VAL A 42 13.15 1.77 -6.91
N LEU A 43 14.27 2.14 -7.55
CA LEU A 43 15.59 1.71 -7.10
C LEU A 43 16.01 2.47 -5.84
N GLU A 44 15.65 3.74 -5.77
CA GLU A 44 15.96 4.67 -4.70
C GLU A 44 15.06 4.41 -3.49
N LEU A 45 13.76 4.18 -3.74
CA LEU A 45 12.77 3.97 -2.68
C LEU A 45 12.72 2.53 -2.19
N GLY A 46 13.20 1.55 -2.95
CA GLY A 46 13.14 0.13 -2.59
C GLY A 46 13.80 -0.15 -1.23
N ASP A 47 15.03 0.33 -1.04
CA ASP A 47 15.78 0.16 0.21
C ASP A 47 15.18 0.95 1.37
N LEU A 48 14.73 2.18 1.09
CA LEU A 48 14.11 3.04 2.09
C LEU A 48 12.81 2.42 2.62
N LEU A 49 11.93 2.01 1.72
CA LEU A 49 10.65 1.41 2.08
C LEU A 49 10.83 0.06 2.75
N GLN A 50 11.79 -0.76 2.33
CA GLN A 50 12.14 -2.00 3.04
C GLN A 50 12.49 -1.72 4.51
N ARG A 51 13.39 -0.76 4.76
CA ARG A 51 13.77 -0.39 6.14
C ARG A 51 12.57 0.10 6.94
N ILE A 52 11.71 0.92 6.34
CA ILE A 52 10.50 1.41 7.01
C ILE A 52 9.55 0.25 7.37
N VAL A 53 9.38 -0.75 6.51
CA VAL A 53 8.56 -1.94 6.83
C VAL A 53 9.14 -2.69 8.01
N ILE A 54 10.43 -2.98 7.98
CA ILE A 54 11.10 -3.73 9.06
C ILE A 54 10.96 -2.97 10.38
N LEU A 55 11.29 -1.67 10.41
CA LEU A 55 11.14 -0.83 11.59
C LEU A 55 9.68 -0.76 12.09
N SER A 56 8.73 -0.71 11.16
CA SER A 56 7.30 -0.71 11.49
C SER A 56 6.86 -2.00 12.18
N LEU A 57 7.36 -3.14 11.73
CA LEU A 57 7.12 -4.45 12.34
C LEU A 57 7.80 -4.59 13.70
N GLU A 58 9.08 -4.20 13.81
CA GLU A 58 9.85 -4.24 15.06
C GLU A 58 9.20 -3.40 16.16
N GLN A 59 8.69 -2.22 15.80
CA GLN A 59 8.07 -1.30 16.74
C GLN A 59 6.56 -1.56 16.95
N GLY A 60 5.94 -2.40 16.11
CA GLY A 60 4.49 -2.56 16.06
C GLY A 60 3.76 -1.25 15.75
N ARG A 61 4.38 -0.34 15.00
CA ARG A 61 3.88 1.02 14.75
C ARG A 61 3.85 1.31 13.26
N VAL A 62 2.73 1.82 12.79
CA VAL A 62 2.53 2.33 11.42
C VAL A 62 2.25 3.83 11.49
N LEU A 63 2.76 4.60 10.52
CA LEU A 63 2.52 6.04 10.43
C LEU A 63 1.02 6.34 10.42
N ARG A 64 0.60 7.39 11.14
CA ARG A 64 -0.83 7.75 11.26
C ARG A 64 -1.48 7.98 9.90
N LEU A 65 -0.77 8.65 8.98
CA LEU A 65 -1.25 8.94 7.63
C LEU A 65 -1.52 7.67 6.81
N TRP A 66 -0.76 6.61 7.06
CA TRP A 66 -0.93 5.31 6.40
C TRP A 66 -2.08 4.48 6.98
N LYS A 67 -2.61 4.86 8.15
CA LYS A 67 -3.82 4.27 8.74
C LYS A 67 -5.10 4.97 8.30
N THR A 68 -4.99 6.08 7.59
CA THR A 68 -6.13 6.89 7.15
C THR A 68 -6.44 6.69 5.67
N SER A 69 -7.65 7.05 5.26
CA SER A 69 -8.06 7.06 3.85
C SER A 69 -8.83 8.33 3.53
N CYS A 70 -8.76 8.77 2.27
CA CYS A 70 -9.57 9.85 1.76
C CYS A 70 -10.81 9.27 1.05
N ILE A 71 -12.01 9.65 1.48
CA ILE A 71 -13.26 9.18 0.88
C ILE A 71 -13.65 10.11 -0.26
N ILE A 72 -13.62 9.58 -1.48
CA ILE A 72 -14.04 10.31 -2.69
C ILE A 72 -15.39 9.76 -3.16
N PRO A 73 -16.44 10.59 -3.27
CA PRO A 73 -17.71 10.17 -3.85
C PRO A 73 -17.58 10.09 -5.37
N VAL A 74 -17.84 8.92 -5.95
CA VAL A 74 -17.85 8.71 -7.40
C VAL A 74 -19.27 8.51 -7.90
N LEU A 75 -19.62 9.18 -8.99
CA LEU A 75 -20.94 9.08 -9.60
C LEU A 75 -21.21 7.67 -10.11
N LYS A 76 -22.36 7.10 -9.73
CA LYS A 76 -22.88 5.86 -10.33
C LYS A 76 -23.54 6.10 -11.69
N LYS A 77 -24.11 7.30 -11.89
CA LYS A 77 -24.84 7.70 -13.11
C LYS A 77 -24.52 9.17 -13.48
N PRO A 78 -24.67 9.58 -14.76
CA PRO A 78 -24.24 10.90 -15.23
C PRO A 78 -24.94 12.09 -14.57
N ARG A 79 -26.16 11.90 -14.09
CA ARG A 79 -26.96 12.92 -13.40
C ARG A 79 -27.43 12.38 -12.05
N PRO A 80 -26.72 12.67 -10.95
CA PRO A 80 -27.15 12.27 -9.61
C PRO A 80 -28.34 13.14 -9.18
N GLY A 81 -29.37 12.50 -8.60
CA GLY A 81 -30.52 13.20 -8.01
C GLY A 81 -30.52 13.10 -6.48
N GLU A 82 -29.89 12.05 -5.93
CA GLU A 82 -29.85 11.77 -4.49
C GLU A 82 -28.44 11.36 -4.04
N LEU A 83 -28.17 11.44 -2.74
CA LEU A 83 -26.89 11.00 -2.16
C LEU A 83 -26.58 9.51 -2.43
N ASN A 84 -27.60 8.67 -2.60
CA ASN A 84 -27.45 7.25 -2.93
C ASN A 84 -26.89 7.01 -4.34
N ASP A 85 -26.87 8.02 -5.21
CA ASP A 85 -26.28 7.93 -6.55
C ASP A 85 -24.75 8.03 -6.55
N TYR A 86 -24.14 8.21 -5.39
CA TYR A 86 -22.69 8.19 -5.22
C TYR A 86 -22.23 6.86 -4.65
N LYS A 87 -21.08 6.40 -5.12
CA LYS A 87 -20.34 5.29 -4.53
C LYS A 87 -19.11 5.88 -3.82
N PRO A 88 -18.98 5.75 -2.49
CA PRO A 88 -17.78 6.17 -1.80
C PRO A 88 -16.62 5.25 -2.20
N ILE A 89 -15.48 5.83 -2.58
CA ILE A 89 -14.23 5.12 -2.80
C ILE A 89 -13.21 5.63 -1.77
N ALA A 90 -12.66 4.70 -0.99
CA ALA A 90 -11.56 5.00 -0.09
C ALA A 90 -10.22 4.97 -0.82
N LEU A 91 -9.56 6.11 -0.91
CA LEU A 91 -8.18 6.23 -1.37
C LEU A 91 -7.23 6.05 -0.18
N THR A 92 -6.43 5.00 -0.22
CA THR A 92 -5.37 4.72 0.76
C THR A 92 -4.02 5.10 0.19
N SER A 93 -3.02 5.28 1.05
CA SER A 93 -1.62 5.43 0.61
C SER A 93 -1.20 4.25 -0.28
N HIS A 94 -0.47 4.51 -1.35
CA HIS A 94 0.11 3.45 -2.16
C HIS A 94 1.27 2.76 -1.46
N ILE A 95 1.98 3.48 -0.60
CA ILE A 95 3.11 2.94 0.16
C ILE A 95 2.61 1.85 1.10
N ILE A 96 1.61 2.13 1.94
CA ILE A 96 1.07 1.12 2.87
C ILE A 96 0.51 -0.10 2.12
N LYS A 97 -0.17 0.14 1.00
CA LYS A 97 -0.69 -0.93 0.16
C LYS A 97 0.43 -1.83 -0.39
N THR A 98 1.54 -1.24 -0.82
CA THR A 98 2.73 -2.00 -1.22
C THR A 98 3.30 -2.80 -0.05
N MET A 99 3.39 -2.22 1.15
CA MET A 99 3.87 -2.93 2.35
C MET A 99 2.97 -4.13 2.69
N GLU A 100 1.65 -3.95 2.69
CA GLU A 100 0.66 -5.02 2.90
C GLU A 100 0.85 -6.18 1.93
N TRP A 101 1.04 -5.89 0.63
CA TRP A 101 1.30 -6.93 -0.38
C TRP A 101 2.63 -7.64 -0.15
N VAL A 102 3.69 -6.93 0.23
CA VAL A 102 4.97 -7.55 0.56
C VAL A 102 4.82 -8.50 1.74
N LEU A 103 4.15 -8.07 2.81
CA LEU A 103 3.89 -8.89 3.99
C LEU A 103 3.04 -10.11 3.66
N LEU A 104 1.96 -9.92 2.88
CA LEU A 104 1.09 -10.99 2.45
C LEU A 104 1.86 -12.06 1.68
N HIS A 105 2.72 -11.67 0.72
CA HIS A 105 3.54 -12.63 -0.03
C HIS A 105 4.63 -13.31 0.81
N CYS A 106 5.11 -12.66 1.87
CA CYS A 106 6.07 -13.27 2.79
C CYS A 106 5.41 -14.30 3.72
N MET A 107 4.20 -14.02 4.21
CA MET A 107 3.48 -14.89 5.15
C MET A 107 2.71 -16.00 4.43
N MET A 108 2.20 -15.73 3.23
CA MET A 108 1.47 -16.65 2.39
C MET A 108 2.25 -16.84 1.09
N PRO A 109 3.28 -17.71 1.06
CA PRO A 109 3.84 -18.13 -0.22
C PRO A 109 2.68 -18.71 -1.03
N SER A 110 2.44 -18.15 -2.23
CA SER A 110 1.37 -18.63 -3.10
C SER A 110 1.48 -20.15 -3.23
N PRO A 111 0.38 -20.91 -3.11
CA PRO A 111 0.44 -22.33 -3.45
C PRO A 111 1.01 -22.44 -4.88
N PRO A 112 1.88 -23.43 -5.17
CA PRO A 112 2.19 -23.73 -6.55
C PRO A 112 0.84 -23.94 -7.25
N PHE A 113 0.52 -23.09 -8.21
CA PHE A 113 -0.67 -23.33 -9.02
C PHE A 113 -0.48 -24.69 -9.74
N PRO A 114 -1.54 -25.49 -9.87
CA PRO A 114 -1.49 -26.71 -10.66
C PRO A 114 -1.22 -26.43 -12.15
#